data_AF-A0A0F2Q2Q0-F1
#
_entry.id   AF-A0A0F2Q2Q0-F1
#
_cell.length_a   1.000
_cell.length_b   1.000
_cell.length_c   1.000
_cell.angle_alpha   90.00
_cell.angle_beta   90.00
_cell.angle_gamma   90.00
#
_symmetry.space_group_name_H-M   'P 1'
#
loop_
_entity.id
_entity.type
_entity.pdbx_description
1 polymer ?
#
loop_
_entity_poly.entity_id
_entity_poly.type
_entity_poly.pdbx_seq_one_letter_code
_entity_poly.pdbx_strand_id
1 'polypeptide(L)'
;MKWRRNKVACTNKSKIKGFLEEKLPEQEMKTIEKHLENCRDCQKELDKLLNDNINLETEQLEVDDAVLISKIKARIKGVRRITLYGLLGFIIGVFSRFYTRDDFLLTKAVMALPYKLAEFALGIFFSKNTLHPWEGMFYRYAGEMGFFPYHPILDFVATSLTPAIIASFIAVIIGYLFSDKRIFIRRKIINFLLAWLIVFLVWTGVLYGTYGYTLAKIDSLSGVTGMTIYKAEKNSTSWLIRIDQDALREEKYAELVAAISQAEKKGKKMFPQEKNGFELLVDFKGGGQIPIYLEKNTGEMIVHNGDAYQVSPDKMELLNDLPGGGK
;
A
#
# COMPACT_ATOMS: atom_id res chain seq x y z
N MET A 1 24.92 -66.37 -4.78
CA MET A 1 24.43 -65.91 -6.10
C MET A 1 25.18 -64.63 -6.47
N LYS A 2 26.09 -64.70 -7.45
CA LYS A 2 26.88 -63.57 -7.97
C LYS A 2 26.02 -62.77 -8.95
N TRP A 3 25.84 -61.47 -8.72
CA TRP A 3 25.61 -60.50 -9.79
C TRP A 3 26.72 -59.45 -9.72
N ARG A 4 27.88 -59.80 -10.31
CA ARG A 4 28.89 -58.82 -10.71
C ARG A 4 28.27 -57.98 -11.83
N ARG A 5 27.79 -56.78 -11.51
CA ARG A 5 27.56 -55.76 -12.55
C ARG A 5 28.93 -55.34 -13.07
N ASN A 6 29.25 -55.77 -14.28
CA ASN A 6 30.37 -55.22 -15.05
C ASN A 6 30.19 -53.70 -15.11
N LYS A 7 31.04 -52.96 -14.39
CA LYS A 7 31.25 -51.52 -14.64
C LYS A 7 31.87 -51.42 -16.03
N VAL A 8 31.05 -51.13 -17.04
CA VAL A 8 31.55 -50.70 -18.35
C VAL A 8 32.40 -49.46 -18.09
N ALA A 9 33.71 -49.56 -18.33
CA ALA A 9 34.60 -48.42 -18.16
C ALA A 9 34.18 -47.31 -19.12
N CYS A 10 33.90 -46.11 -18.59
CA CYS A 10 33.59 -44.90 -19.37
C CYS A 10 34.82 -44.59 -20.25
N THR A 11 34.76 -44.91 -21.56
CA THR A 11 35.87 -44.70 -22.51
C THR A 11 36.31 -43.23 -22.60
N ASN A 12 35.40 -42.31 -22.27
CA ASN A 12 35.64 -40.87 -22.29
C ASN A 12 36.38 -40.35 -21.03
N LYS A 13 36.62 -41.20 -20.02
CA LYS A 13 37.29 -40.81 -18.77
C LYS A 13 38.70 -40.29 -19.00
N SER A 14 39.45 -40.89 -19.94
CA SER A 14 40.81 -40.47 -20.29
C SER A 14 40.86 -39.11 -21.01
N LYS A 15 39.75 -38.65 -21.59
CA LYS A 15 39.66 -37.40 -22.34
C LYS A 15 39.22 -36.21 -21.48
N ILE A 16 38.80 -36.42 -20.23
CA ILE A 16 38.34 -35.34 -19.31
C ILE A 16 39.45 -34.33 -19.02
N LYS A 17 40.70 -34.78 -18.86
CA LYS A 17 41.83 -33.88 -18.64
C LYS A 17 42.13 -33.01 -19.85
N GLY A 18 42.06 -33.59 -21.06
CA GLY A 18 42.19 -32.83 -22.31
C GLY A 18 41.05 -31.84 -22.56
N PHE A 19 39.84 -32.16 -22.08
CA PHE A 19 38.69 -31.26 -22.09
C PHE A 19 38.88 -30.07 -21.15
N LEU A 20 39.39 -30.30 -19.92
CA LEU A 20 39.70 -29.23 -18.96
C LEU A 20 40.83 -28.29 -19.42
N GLU A 21 41.82 -28.84 -20.13
CA GLU A 21 42.96 -28.08 -20.65
C GLU A 21 42.70 -27.45 -22.05
N GLU A 22 41.49 -27.58 -22.59
CA GLU A 22 41.10 -27.12 -23.95
C GLU A 22 42.01 -27.63 -25.08
N LYS A 23 42.67 -28.78 -24.88
CA LYS A 23 43.60 -29.38 -25.85
C LYS A 23 42.92 -30.31 -26.86
N LEU A 24 41.60 -30.44 -26.81
CA LEU A 24 40.83 -31.32 -27.67
C LEU A 24 40.25 -30.58 -28.88
N PRO A 25 40.17 -31.23 -30.06
CA PRO A 25 39.47 -30.68 -31.21
C PRO A 25 38.00 -30.34 -30.87
N GLU A 26 37.45 -29.26 -31.44
CA GLU A 26 36.10 -28.76 -31.12
C GLU A 26 34.99 -29.82 -31.22
N GLN A 27 35.10 -30.76 -32.17
CA GLN A 27 34.14 -31.85 -32.33
C GLN A 27 34.19 -32.85 -31.16
N GLU A 28 35.37 -33.09 -30.60
CA GLU A 28 35.52 -33.97 -29.43
C GLU A 28 35.09 -33.26 -28.14
N MET A 29 35.30 -31.95 -28.02
CA MET A 29 34.82 -31.16 -26.88
C MET A 29 33.30 -31.21 -26.74
N LYS A 30 32.56 -30.98 -27.85
CA LYS A 30 31.08 -31.08 -27.86
C LYS A 30 30.58 -32.48 -27.53
N THR A 31 31.33 -33.51 -27.93
CA THR A 31 30.98 -34.90 -27.66
C THR A 31 31.16 -35.25 -26.18
N ILE A 32 32.20 -34.72 -25.55
CA ILE A 32 32.46 -34.92 -24.12
C ILE A 32 31.48 -34.11 -23.27
N GLU A 33 31.15 -32.87 -23.66
CA GLU A 33 30.15 -32.04 -22.98
C GLU A 33 28.80 -32.76 -22.91
N LYS A 34 28.30 -33.26 -24.05
CA LYS A 34 27.05 -34.03 -24.13
C LYS A 34 27.10 -35.36 -23.35
N HIS A 35 28.30 -35.93 -23.19
CA HIS A 35 28.50 -37.15 -22.40
C HIS A 35 28.52 -36.85 -20.88
N LEU A 36 29.11 -35.74 -20.46
CA LEU A 36 29.16 -35.28 -19.06
C LEU A 36 27.77 -34.93 -18.53
N GLU A 37 26.83 -34.52 -19.38
CA GLU A 37 25.43 -34.32 -18.98
C GLU A 37 24.76 -35.62 -18.47
N ASN A 38 25.20 -36.78 -18.94
CA ASN A 38 24.50 -38.05 -18.73
C ASN A 38 25.31 -39.11 -17.95
N CYS A 39 26.63 -38.90 -17.74
CA CYS A 39 27.49 -39.89 -17.09
C CYS A 39 27.98 -39.44 -15.71
N ARG A 40 27.38 -40.01 -14.65
CA ARG A 40 27.73 -39.73 -13.24
C ARG A 40 29.19 -40.06 -12.87
N ASP A 41 29.77 -41.09 -13.47
CA ASP A 41 31.16 -41.47 -13.19
C ASP A 41 32.16 -40.48 -13.79
N CYS A 42 31.84 -39.95 -14.97
CA CYS A 42 32.66 -38.97 -15.66
C CYS A 42 32.43 -37.54 -15.09
N GLN A 43 31.26 -37.23 -14.49
CA GLN A 43 31.09 -36.03 -13.63
C GLN A 43 31.91 -36.10 -12.34
N LYS A 44 31.90 -37.25 -11.63
CA LYS A 44 32.70 -37.39 -10.41
C LYS A 44 34.20 -37.25 -10.63
N GLU A 45 34.71 -37.72 -11.76
CA GLU A 45 36.12 -37.52 -12.11
C GLU A 45 36.42 -36.06 -12.47
N LEU A 46 35.50 -35.37 -13.15
CA LEU A 46 35.61 -33.94 -13.40
C LEU A 46 35.65 -33.14 -12.09
N ASP A 47 34.74 -33.42 -11.15
CA ASP A 47 34.70 -32.79 -9.84
C ASP A 47 35.97 -33.07 -9.03
N LYS A 48 36.53 -34.27 -9.15
CA LYS A 48 37.80 -34.63 -8.52
C LYS A 48 38.98 -33.85 -9.10
N LEU A 49 39.06 -33.75 -10.43
CA LEU A 49 40.12 -32.99 -11.11
C LEU A 49 40.02 -31.47 -10.86
N LEU A 50 38.81 -30.94 -10.69
CA LEU A 50 38.58 -29.55 -10.29
C LEU A 50 39.02 -29.27 -8.84
N ASN A 51 38.85 -30.25 -7.95
CA ASN A 51 39.23 -30.11 -6.54
C ASN A 51 40.72 -30.39 -6.27
N ASP A 52 41.35 -31.29 -7.03
CA ASP A 52 42.75 -31.69 -6.82
C ASP A 52 43.77 -30.69 -7.44
N ASN A 53 43.34 -29.76 -8.31
CA ASN A 53 44.23 -28.79 -8.98
C ASN A 53 44.25 -27.37 -8.37
N ILE A 54 43.78 -27.19 -7.13
CA ILE A 54 44.10 -25.97 -6.37
C ILE A 54 45.42 -26.22 -5.61
N ASN A 55 46.51 -26.32 -6.35
CA ASN A 55 47.84 -26.11 -5.81
C ASN A 55 48.36 -24.82 -6.46
N LEU A 56 47.93 -23.70 -5.89
CA LEU A 56 48.50 -22.39 -6.20
C LEU A 56 49.86 -22.32 -5.53
N GLU A 57 50.88 -22.82 -6.25
CA GLU A 57 52.23 -22.32 -6.02
C GLU A 57 52.22 -20.81 -6.21
N THR A 58 52.90 -20.17 -5.27
CA THR A 58 52.76 -18.78 -4.92
C THR A 58 53.56 -17.95 -5.91
N GLU A 59 52.91 -17.51 -6.98
CA GLU A 59 53.33 -16.31 -7.71
C GLU A 59 52.18 -15.29 -7.68
N GLN A 60 52.51 -14.10 -7.18
CA GLN A 60 51.60 -12.98 -7.03
C GLN A 60 50.98 -12.62 -8.39
N LEU A 61 49.69 -12.93 -8.58
CA LEU A 61 48.90 -12.47 -9.72
C LEU A 61 47.58 -11.86 -9.23
N GLU A 62 47.46 -10.54 -9.38
CA GLU A 62 46.32 -9.66 -9.01
C GLU A 62 44.99 -9.94 -9.74
N VAL A 63 44.74 -11.16 -10.24
CA VAL A 63 43.70 -11.38 -11.27
C VAL A 63 42.35 -11.85 -10.71
N ASP A 64 42.29 -12.47 -9.52
CA ASP A 64 41.01 -12.93 -8.94
C ASP A 64 40.19 -11.78 -8.31
N ASP A 65 40.89 -10.81 -7.71
CA ASP A 65 40.27 -9.61 -7.12
C ASP A 65 39.64 -8.71 -8.19
N ALA A 66 40.20 -8.62 -9.39
CA ALA A 66 39.65 -7.79 -10.46
C ALA A 66 38.26 -8.27 -10.93
N VAL A 67 38.06 -9.59 -11.03
CA VAL A 67 36.77 -10.19 -11.42
C VAL A 67 35.75 -10.01 -10.29
N LEU A 68 36.15 -10.22 -9.04
CA LEU A 68 35.29 -10.04 -7.86
C LEU A 68 34.88 -8.57 -7.69
N ILE A 69 35.83 -7.65 -7.83
CA ILE A 69 35.60 -6.19 -7.84
C ILE A 69 34.69 -5.79 -8.99
N SER A 70 34.84 -6.37 -10.18
CA SER A 70 33.97 -6.07 -11.34
C SER A 70 32.52 -6.52 -11.07
N LYS A 71 32.31 -7.69 -10.47
CA LYS A 71 30.99 -8.20 -10.07
C LYS A 71 30.38 -7.37 -8.94
N ILE A 72 31.17 -6.98 -7.94
CA ILE A 72 30.73 -6.08 -6.86
C ILE A 72 30.35 -4.71 -7.41
N LYS A 73 31.19 -4.09 -8.26
CA LYS A 73 30.89 -2.81 -8.92
C LYS A 73 29.63 -2.90 -9.79
N ALA A 74 29.45 -3.99 -10.54
CA ALA A 74 28.25 -4.23 -11.34
C ALA A 74 27.00 -4.38 -10.45
N ARG A 75 27.10 -5.10 -9.32
CA ARG A 75 26.02 -5.25 -8.34
C ARG A 75 25.64 -3.92 -7.70
N ILE A 76 26.62 -3.14 -7.23
CA ILE A 76 26.40 -1.81 -6.64
C ILE A 76 25.74 -0.87 -7.66
N LYS A 77 26.22 -0.87 -8.90
CA LYS A 77 25.64 -0.07 -10.00
C LYS A 77 24.20 -0.50 -10.31
N GLY A 78 23.92 -1.80 -10.28
CA GLY A 78 22.57 -2.35 -10.46
C GLY A 78 21.62 -1.96 -9.33
N VAL A 79 22.05 -2.12 -8.07
CA VAL A 79 21.26 -1.71 -6.89
C VAL A 79 20.98 -0.21 -6.93
N ARG A 80 21.99 0.63 -7.14
CA ARG A 80 21.83 2.09 -7.22
C ARG A 80 20.81 2.50 -8.29
N ARG A 81 20.84 1.84 -9.46
CA ARG A 81 19.89 2.10 -10.54
C ARG A 81 18.46 1.72 -10.14
N ILE A 82 18.27 0.55 -9.52
CA ILE A 82 16.95 0.11 -9.02
C ILE A 82 16.43 1.10 -7.97
N THR A 83 17.28 1.50 -7.01
CA THR A 83 16.90 2.48 -5.98
C THR A 83 16.53 3.82 -6.59
N LEU A 84 17.29 4.31 -7.58
CA LEU A 84 17.01 5.57 -8.26
C LEU A 84 15.67 5.54 -9.01
N TYR A 85 15.41 4.46 -9.77
CA TYR A 85 14.12 4.32 -10.45
C TYR A 85 12.96 4.15 -9.48
N GLY A 86 13.16 3.40 -8.40
CA GLY A 86 12.16 3.26 -7.34
C GLY A 86 11.82 4.61 -6.72
N LEU A 87 12.83 5.41 -6.37
CA LEU A 87 12.63 6.74 -5.77
C LEU A 87 12.00 7.72 -6.75
N LEU A 88 12.41 7.70 -8.02
CA LEU A 88 11.79 8.54 -9.05
C LEU A 88 10.34 8.14 -9.31
N GLY A 89 10.05 6.83 -9.36
CA GLY A 89 8.69 6.30 -9.43
C GLY A 89 7.86 6.72 -8.23
N PHE A 90 8.41 6.64 -7.02
CA PHE A 90 7.74 7.08 -5.79
C PHE A 90 7.33 8.54 -5.87
N ILE A 91 8.25 9.43 -6.24
CA ILE A 91 7.98 10.86 -6.38
C ILE A 91 6.88 11.09 -7.42
N ILE A 92 6.98 10.48 -8.61
CA ILE A 92 5.94 10.59 -9.64
C ILE A 92 4.59 10.16 -9.08
N GLY A 93 4.53 9.02 -8.40
CA GLY A 93 3.28 8.50 -7.84
C GLY A 93 2.69 9.38 -6.74
N VAL A 94 3.50 10.02 -5.88
CA VAL A 94 2.97 10.99 -4.91
C VAL A 94 2.25 12.16 -5.61
N PHE A 95 2.81 12.64 -6.72
CA PHE A 95 2.22 13.74 -7.50
C PHE A 95 1.15 13.28 -8.49
N SER A 96 0.99 11.97 -8.72
CA SER A 96 0.06 11.42 -9.69
C SER A 96 -1.39 11.83 -9.49
N ARG A 97 -1.76 12.15 -8.25
CA ARG A 97 -3.07 12.65 -7.86
C ARG A 97 -3.47 13.96 -8.59
N PHE A 98 -2.49 14.75 -9.00
CA PHE A 98 -2.69 16.01 -9.70
C PHE A 98 -2.77 15.88 -11.23
N TYR A 99 -2.81 14.67 -11.79
CA TYR A 99 -2.78 14.46 -13.25
C TYR A 99 -3.90 15.18 -14.01
N THR A 100 -5.05 15.43 -13.36
CA THR A 100 -6.19 16.14 -13.98
C THR A 100 -5.94 17.63 -14.17
N ARG A 101 -5.04 18.22 -13.37
CA ARG A 101 -4.70 19.66 -13.40
C ARG A 101 -3.58 19.99 -14.40
N ASP A 102 -2.92 18.97 -14.94
CA ASP A 102 -1.85 19.13 -15.90
C ASP A 102 -2.41 19.32 -17.31
N ASP A 103 -1.95 20.32 -18.05
CA ASP A 103 -2.41 20.57 -19.41
C ASP A 103 -1.62 19.76 -20.46
N PHE A 104 -0.41 19.29 -20.11
CA PHE A 104 0.44 18.56 -21.05
C PHE A 104 0.09 17.07 -21.09
N LEU A 105 -0.27 16.57 -22.28
CA LEU A 105 -0.85 15.23 -22.45
C LEU A 105 0.08 14.10 -22.00
N LEU A 106 1.39 14.22 -22.24
CA LEU A 106 2.35 13.17 -21.91
C LEU A 106 2.55 13.02 -20.40
N THR A 107 2.76 14.14 -19.70
CA THR A 107 2.95 14.14 -18.24
C THR A 107 1.66 13.76 -17.53
N LYS A 108 0.50 14.22 -18.04
CA LYS A 108 -0.82 13.74 -17.62
C LYS A 108 -0.93 12.22 -17.73
N ALA A 109 -0.55 11.61 -18.85
CA ALA A 109 -0.64 10.15 -19.02
C ALA A 109 0.30 9.40 -18.07
N VAL A 110 1.55 9.86 -17.91
CA VAL A 110 2.54 9.27 -17.00
C VAL A 110 2.06 9.33 -15.55
N MET A 111 1.44 10.44 -15.14
CA MET A 111 0.88 10.62 -13.80
C MET A 111 -0.45 9.86 -13.61
N ALA A 112 -1.31 9.82 -14.62
CA ALA A 112 -2.62 9.16 -14.54
C ALA A 112 -2.52 7.65 -14.34
N LEU A 113 -1.56 7.00 -15.01
CA LEU A 113 -1.41 5.54 -14.98
C LEU A 113 -1.31 4.97 -13.55
N PRO A 114 -0.33 5.38 -12.72
CA PRO A 114 -0.24 4.88 -11.35
C PRO A 114 -1.43 5.28 -10.47
N TYR A 115 -2.03 6.46 -10.69
CA TYR A 115 -3.23 6.87 -9.95
C TYR A 115 -4.42 5.94 -10.24
N LYS A 116 -4.70 5.67 -11.52
CA LYS A 116 -5.81 4.80 -11.93
C LYS A 116 -5.59 3.35 -11.58
N LEU A 117 -4.35 2.86 -11.64
CA LEU A 117 -4.02 1.54 -11.14
C LEU A 117 -4.19 1.44 -9.62
N ALA A 118 -3.87 2.50 -8.87
CA ALA A 118 -4.12 2.54 -7.43
C ALA A 118 -5.62 2.54 -7.12
N GLU A 119 -6.40 3.36 -7.81
CA GLU A 119 -7.85 3.40 -7.67
C GLU A 119 -8.47 2.03 -7.96
N PHE A 120 -8.05 1.38 -9.05
CA PHE A 120 -8.47 0.01 -9.38
C PHE A 120 -8.08 -0.99 -8.27
N ALA A 121 -6.83 -0.98 -7.83
CA ALA A 121 -6.32 -1.93 -6.86
C ALA A 121 -6.99 -1.78 -5.48
N LEU A 122 -7.21 -0.54 -5.02
CA LEU A 122 -7.96 -0.26 -3.80
C LEU A 122 -9.44 -0.59 -3.96
N GLY A 123 -10.02 -0.33 -5.15
CA GLY A 123 -11.42 -0.64 -5.45
C GLY A 123 -11.79 -2.10 -5.26
N ILE A 124 -10.86 -3.03 -5.47
CA ILE A 124 -11.05 -4.47 -5.20
C ILE A 124 -11.43 -4.71 -3.72
N PHE A 125 -10.86 -3.95 -2.79
CA PHE A 125 -11.03 -4.17 -1.35
C PHE A 125 -12.00 -3.17 -0.70
N PHE A 126 -12.05 -1.93 -1.20
CA PHE A 126 -12.70 -0.81 -0.52
C PHE A 126 -13.84 -0.16 -1.31
N SER A 127 -14.20 -0.67 -2.50
CA SER A 127 -15.33 -0.13 -3.29
C SER A 127 -16.65 -0.07 -2.54
N LYS A 128 -16.88 -0.97 -1.56
CA LYS A 128 -18.09 -0.95 -0.74
C LYS A 128 -18.16 0.20 0.26
N ASN A 129 -17.03 0.88 0.49
CA ASN A 129 -16.97 1.99 1.43
C ASN A 129 -17.33 3.33 0.79
N THR A 130 -17.38 3.42 -0.54
CA THR A 130 -17.62 4.68 -1.23
C THR A 130 -19.05 5.17 -0.96
N LEU A 131 -19.18 6.45 -0.63
CA LEU A 131 -20.50 7.08 -0.48
C LEU A 131 -21.25 7.12 -1.82
N HIS A 132 -22.57 7.18 -1.74
CA HIS A 132 -23.37 7.35 -2.95
C HIS A 132 -23.04 8.72 -3.60
N PRO A 133 -22.97 8.85 -4.93
CA PRO A 133 -22.62 10.12 -5.59
C PRO A 133 -23.46 11.34 -5.17
N TRP A 134 -24.74 11.13 -4.85
CA TRP A 134 -25.64 12.17 -4.33
C TRP A 134 -25.32 12.61 -2.89
N GLU A 135 -24.78 11.71 -2.06
CA GLU A 135 -24.36 12.00 -0.68
C GLU A 135 -23.07 12.84 -0.67
N GLY A 136 -22.17 12.60 -1.63
CA GLY A 136 -20.93 13.34 -1.80
C GLY A 136 -21.12 14.80 -2.24
N MET A 137 -22.28 15.18 -2.82
CA MET A 137 -22.53 16.56 -3.26
C MET A 137 -22.82 17.52 -2.10
N PHE A 138 -23.36 17.03 -0.99
CA PHE A 138 -23.69 17.83 0.19
C PHE A 138 -22.57 17.86 1.22
N TYR A 139 -21.50 17.10 0.99
CA TYR A 139 -20.37 16.99 1.89
C TYR A 139 -19.12 17.55 1.22
N ARG A 140 -18.40 18.44 1.91
CA ARG A 140 -17.05 18.87 1.49
C ARG A 140 -16.05 17.74 1.75
N TYR A 141 -16.23 16.62 1.04
CA TYR A 141 -15.28 15.55 1.05
C TYR A 141 -14.02 15.99 0.31
N ALA A 142 -12.89 16.07 1.02
CA ALA A 142 -11.60 16.50 0.50
C ALA A 142 -10.74 15.32 -0.02
N GLY A 143 -11.28 14.11 -0.05
CA GLY A 143 -10.59 12.93 -0.53
C GLY A 143 -10.86 12.66 -2.00
N GLU A 144 -9.82 12.37 -2.78
CA GLU A 144 -9.93 12.29 -4.25
C GLU A 144 -10.45 10.92 -4.71
N MET A 145 -10.12 9.83 -4.01
CA MET A 145 -10.57 8.48 -4.35
C MET A 145 -11.86 8.07 -3.62
N GLY A 146 -12.10 8.57 -2.40
CA GLY A 146 -13.37 8.35 -1.71
C GLY A 146 -13.57 6.97 -1.09
N PHE A 147 -12.50 6.20 -0.90
CA PHE A 147 -12.58 4.87 -0.29
C PHE A 147 -12.70 4.90 1.24
N PHE A 148 -12.34 6.03 1.86
CA PHE A 148 -12.37 6.19 3.31
C PHE A 148 -13.18 7.43 3.73
N PRO A 149 -14.49 7.48 3.45
CA PRO A 149 -15.31 8.68 3.58
C PRO A 149 -15.35 9.30 4.98
N TYR A 150 -15.17 8.46 6.00
CA TYR A 150 -15.19 8.90 7.40
C TYR A 150 -13.79 9.05 8.00
N HIS A 151 -12.73 9.04 7.19
CA HIS A 151 -11.37 9.25 7.64
C HIS A 151 -10.55 10.03 6.60
N PRO A 152 -10.73 11.37 6.52
CA PRO A 152 -10.14 12.21 5.46
C PRO A 152 -8.62 12.10 5.36
N ILE A 153 -7.92 12.00 6.50
CA ILE A 153 -6.47 11.84 6.54
C ILE A 153 -6.06 10.48 5.92
N LEU A 154 -6.76 9.41 6.28
CA LEU A 154 -6.47 8.08 5.73
C LEU A 154 -6.74 8.04 4.23
N ASP A 155 -7.82 8.67 3.75
CA ASP A 155 -8.09 8.78 2.31
C ASP A 155 -6.98 9.53 1.60
N PHE A 156 -6.57 10.69 2.13
CA PHE A 156 -5.45 11.46 1.58
C PHE A 156 -4.15 10.65 1.52
N VAL A 157 -3.83 9.92 2.59
CA VAL A 157 -2.64 9.06 2.64
C VAL A 157 -2.77 7.91 1.64
N ALA A 158 -3.93 7.26 1.53
CA ALA A 158 -4.17 6.19 0.57
C ALA A 158 -4.05 6.68 -0.88
N THR A 159 -4.64 7.84 -1.18
CA THR A 159 -4.58 8.52 -2.48
C THR A 159 -3.16 8.96 -2.84
N SER A 160 -2.30 9.29 -1.87
CA SER A 160 -0.93 9.72 -2.13
C SER A 160 0.05 8.54 -2.20
N LEU A 161 -0.03 7.62 -1.23
CA LEU A 161 0.96 6.56 -1.05
C LEU A 161 0.69 5.36 -1.95
N THR A 162 -0.56 5.01 -2.23
CA THR A 162 -0.85 3.84 -3.07
C THR A 162 -0.37 4.04 -4.52
N PRO A 163 -0.62 5.19 -5.18
CA PRO A 163 -0.01 5.48 -6.47
C PRO A 163 1.51 5.53 -6.40
N ALA A 164 2.12 6.02 -5.30
CA ALA A 164 3.57 6.03 -5.11
C ALA A 164 4.17 4.61 -5.06
N ILE A 165 3.54 3.68 -4.34
CA ILE A 165 3.91 2.26 -4.31
C ILE A 165 3.83 1.67 -5.72
N ILE A 166 2.72 1.90 -6.44
CA ILE A 166 2.52 1.36 -7.78
C ILE A 166 3.47 1.97 -8.80
N ALA A 167 3.69 3.28 -8.78
CA ALA A 167 4.63 3.97 -9.66
C ALA A 167 6.07 3.50 -9.41
N SER A 168 6.47 3.31 -8.15
CA SER A 168 7.76 2.72 -7.78
C SER A 168 7.92 1.32 -8.36
N PHE A 169 6.89 0.48 -8.23
CA PHE A 169 6.88 -0.85 -8.80
C PHE A 169 7.05 -0.83 -10.32
N ILE A 170 6.27 -0.01 -11.03
CA ILE A 170 6.36 0.16 -12.49
C ILE A 170 7.76 0.64 -12.89
N ALA A 171 8.29 1.66 -12.23
CA ALA A 171 9.59 2.23 -12.55
C ALA A 171 10.73 1.23 -12.33
N VAL A 172 10.68 0.42 -11.27
CA VAL A 172 11.67 -0.63 -11.04
C VAL A 172 11.53 -1.77 -12.05
N ILE A 173 10.31 -2.16 -12.44
CA ILE A 173 10.11 -3.15 -13.50
C ILE A 173 10.72 -2.66 -14.82
N ILE A 174 10.43 -1.42 -15.21
CA ILE A 174 11.04 -0.79 -16.38
C ILE A 174 12.56 -0.82 -16.25
N GLY A 175 13.10 -0.34 -15.14
CA GLY A 175 14.54 -0.37 -14.86
C GLY A 175 15.16 -1.77 -14.95
N TYR A 176 14.43 -2.80 -14.52
CA TYR A 176 14.84 -4.21 -14.60
C TYR A 176 14.82 -4.74 -16.04
N LEU A 177 13.77 -4.44 -16.81
CA LEU A 177 13.61 -4.87 -18.20
C LEU A 177 14.61 -4.22 -19.15
N PHE A 178 14.95 -2.95 -18.92
CA PHE A 178 15.96 -2.22 -19.69
C PHE A 178 17.41 -2.45 -19.20
N SER A 179 17.61 -3.25 -18.15
CA SER A 179 18.95 -3.56 -17.65
C SER A 179 19.60 -4.72 -18.41
N ASP A 180 20.93 -4.71 -18.49
CA ASP A 180 21.72 -5.69 -19.22
C ASP A 180 21.45 -7.13 -18.73
N LYS A 181 21.14 -8.03 -19.68
CA LYS A 181 20.75 -9.44 -19.44
C LYS A 181 21.80 -10.23 -18.67
N ARG A 182 23.06 -9.79 -18.70
CA ARG A 182 24.20 -10.45 -18.02
C ARG A 182 24.18 -10.29 -16.50
N ILE A 183 23.52 -9.26 -15.98
CA ILE A 183 23.55 -8.91 -14.54
C ILE A 183 22.23 -9.29 -13.84
N PHE A 184 21.10 -9.25 -14.55
CA PHE A 184 19.78 -9.58 -14.00
C PHE A 184 19.18 -10.82 -14.65
N ILE A 185 19.36 -11.94 -13.96
CA ILE A 185 18.79 -13.23 -14.35
C ILE A 185 17.27 -13.13 -14.22
N ARG A 186 16.55 -13.20 -15.35
CA ARG A 186 15.07 -13.13 -15.42
C ARG A 186 14.34 -14.04 -14.43
N ARG A 187 14.96 -15.15 -14.00
CA ARG A 187 14.44 -16.07 -12.98
C ARG A 187 14.19 -15.42 -11.61
N LYS A 188 14.87 -14.31 -11.27
CA LYS A 188 14.68 -13.58 -10.00
C LYS A 188 13.54 -12.55 -10.04
N ILE A 189 12.92 -12.31 -11.21
CA ILE A 189 11.80 -11.36 -11.33
C ILE A 189 10.58 -11.82 -10.54
N ILE A 190 10.36 -13.14 -10.42
CA ILE A 190 9.25 -13.70 -9.64
C ILE A 190 9.39 -13.33 -8.17
N ASN A 191 10.58 -13.48 -7.59
CA ASN A 191 10.83 -13.09 -6.19
C ASN A 191 10.60 -11.59 -5.97
N PHE A 192 10.92 -10.77 -6.98
CA PHE A 192 10.66 -9.33 -6.94
C PHE A 192 9.16 -9.02 -6.99
N LEU A 193 8.40 -9.66 -7.89
CA LEU A 193 6.94 -9.53 -7.96
C LEU A 193 6.28 -9.96 -6.64
N LEU A 194 6.73 -11.08 -6.06
CA LEU A 194 6.25 -11.57 -4.76
C LEU A 194 6.55 -10.58 -3.64
N ALA A 195 7.75 -9.99 -3.60
CA ALA A 195 8.10 -9.00 -2.60
C ALA A 195 7.19 -7.76 -2.68
N TRP A 196 6.90 -7.27 -3.89
CA TRP A 196 5.98 -6.14 -4.08
C TRP A 196 4.53 -6.48 -3.76
N LEU A 197 4.09 -7.70 -4.08
CA LEU A 197 2.79 -8.18 -3.68
C LEU A 197 2.65 -8.19 -2.15
N ILE A 198 3.67 -8.64 -1.42
CA ILE A 198 3.69 -8.60 0.05
C ILE A 198 3.59 -7.16 0.55
N VAL A 199 4.40 -6.23 0.00
CA VAL A 199 4.34 -4.81 0.38
C VAL A 199 2.94 -4.24 0.16
N PHE A 200 2.33 -4.52 -0.98
CA PHE A 200 0.98 -4.06 -1.30
C PHE A 200 -0.09 -4.66 -0.37
N LEU A 201 0.02 -5.95 -0.05
CA LEU A 201 -0.90 -6.61 0.88
C LEU A 201 -0.75 -6.08 2.31
N VAL A 202 0.47 -5.85 2.78
CA VAL A 202 0.73 -5.23 4.08
C VAL A 202 0.14 -3.83 4.12
N TRP A 203 0.37 -3.02 3.08
CA TRP A 203 -0.21 -1.69 2.96
C TRP A 203 -1.74 -1.71 3.00
N THR A 204 -2.37 -2.59 2.22
CA THR A 204 -3.82 -2.78 2.19
C THR A 204 -4.35 -3.23 3.56
N GLY A 205 -3.64 -4.11 4.25
CA GLY A 205 -3.96 -4.55 5.61
C GLY A 205 -3.92 -3.41 6.62
N VAL A 206 -2.93 -2.51 6.53
CA VAL A 206 -2.85 -1.30 7.37
C VAL A 206 -4.03 -0.38 7.12
N LEU A 207 -4.39 -0.14 5.85
CA LEU A 207 -5.56 0.66 5.50
C LEU A 207 -6.85 0.06 6.07
N TYR A 208 -7.05 -1.25 5.88
CA TYR A 208 -8.21 -1.97 6.38
C TYR A 208 -8.33 -1.91 7.91
N GLY A 209 -7.23 -2.17 8.62
CA GLY A 209 -7.21 -2.13 10.09
C GLY A 209 -7.45 -0.72 10.64
N THR A 210 -6.83 0.29 10.06
CA THR A 210 -6.98 1.70 10.51
C THR A 210 -8.40 2.19 10.27
N TYR A 211 -8.98 1.88 9.10
CA TYR A 211 -10.35 2.27 8.81
C TYR A 211 -11.36 1.51 9.65
N GLY A 212 -11.20 0.19 9.81
CA GLY A 212 -12.06 -0.63 10.68
C GLY A 212 -12.05 -0.14 12.13
N TYR A 213 -10.88 0.25 12.65
CA TYR A 213 -10.78 0.88 13.96
C TYR A 213 -11.57 2.19 14.04
N THR A 214 -11.51 3.02 13.00
CA THR A 214 -12.23 4.28 12.92
C THR A 214 -13.74 4.08 12.89
N LEU A 215 -14.22 3.12 12.09
CA LEU A 215 -15.63 2.75 12.03
C LEU A 215 -16.13 2.24 13.39
N ALA A 216 -15.36 1.39 14.08
CA ALA A 216 -15.73 0.91 15.41
C ALA A 216 -15.83 2.06 16.44
N LYS A 217 -14.99 3.09 16.33
CA LYS A 217 -15.08 4.30 17.17
C LYS A 217 -16.34 5.12 16.88
N ILE A 218 -16.66 5.30 15.60
CA ILE A 218 -17.89 5.97 15.16
C ILE A 218 -19.13 5.20 15.63
N ASP A 219 -19.18 3.90 15.41
CA ASP A 219 -20.33 3.04 15.76
C ASP A 219 -20.57 2.95 17.27
N SER A 220 -19.54 3.21 18.09
CA SER A 220 -19.65 3.28 19.56
C SER A 220 -19.72 4.71 20.09
N LEU A 221 -19.70 5.72 19.22
CA LEU A 221 -19.60 7.14 19.56
C LEU A 221 -18.47 7.45 20.57
N SER A 222 -17.41 6.63 20.56
CA SER A 222 -16.35 6.68 21.57
C SER A 222 -15.12 7.43 21.08
N GLY A 223 -14.51 8.22 21.97
CA GLY A 223 -13.30 8.99 21.62
C GLY A 223 -13.57 10.21 20.75
N VAL A 224 -14.72 10.86 20.93
CA VAL A 224 -15.00 12.19 20.37
C VAL A 224 -13.98 13.17 20.94
N THR A 225 -13.35 13.96 20.06
CA THR A 225 -12.28 14.92 20.37
C THR A 225 -12.66 16.36 20.05
N GLY A 226 -13.77 16.55 19.35
CA GLY A 226 -14.29 17.85 18.95
C GLY A 226 -15.49 17.70 18.04
N MET A 227 -16.15 18.82 17.76
CA MET A 227 -17.23 18.87 16.79
C MET A 227 -17.45 20.28 16.25
N THR A 228 -17.91 20.38 15.00
CA THR A 228 -18.47 21.64 14.48
C THR A 228 -19.98 21.53 14.47
N ILE A 229 -20.66 22.55 14.99
CA ILE A 229 -22.11 22.60 15.09
C ILE A 229 -22.63 23.60 14.07
N TYR A 230 -23.59 23.16 13.27
CA TYR A 230 -24.34 23.96 12.32
C TYR A 230 -25.82 23.91 12.71
N LYS A 231 -26.51 25.03 12.55
CA LYS A 231 -27.97 25.04 12.53
C LYS A 231 -28.43 24.64 11.13
N ALA A 232 -29.29 23.64 11.04
CA ALA A 232 -29.79 23.12 9.77
C ALA A 232 -31.30 23.36 9.64
N GLU A 233 -31.69 24.09 8.61
CA GLU A 233 -33.06 24.38 8.23
C GLU A 233 -33.32 23.84 6.81
N LYS A 234 -34.59 23.81 6.38
CA LYS A 234 -35.07 23.12 5.17
C LYS A 234 -34.22 23.35 3.91
N ASN A 235 -33.55 24.49 3.77
CA ASN A 235 -32.65 24.80 2.64
C ASN A 235 -31.39 25.60 3.05
N SER A 236 -31.02 25.64 4.33
CA SER A 236 -29.89 26.44 4.79
C SER A 236 -29.14 25.74 5.92
N THR A 237 -27.82 25.87 5.91
CA THR A 237 -26.97 25.52 7.04
C THR A 237 -26.18 26.75 7.44
N SER A 238 -26.25 27.11 8.72
CA SER A 238 -25.50 28.23 9.27
C SER A 238 -24.54 27.72 10.34
N TRP A 239 -23.27 28.11 10.24
CA TRP A 239 -22.27 27.76 11.23
C TRP A 239 -22.59 28.43 12.57
N LEU A 240 -22.56 27.67 13.65
CA LEU A 240 -22.78 28.17 15.00
C LEU A 240 -21.47 28.26 15.78
N ILE A 241 -20.79 27.11 15.94
CA ILE A 241 -19.59 27.02 16.77
C ILE A 241 -18.72 25.83 16.35
N ARG A 242 -17.42 25.95 16.64
CA ARG A 242 -16.45 24.86 16.60
C ARG A 242 -15.99 24.57 18.03
N ILE A 243 -16.15 23.34 18.48
CA ILE A 243 -15.64 22.83 19.76
C ILE A 243 -14.40 21.99 19.44
N ASP A 244 -13.23 22.51 19.78
CA ASP A 244 -11.95 21.82 19.67
C ASP A 244 -11.47 21.33 21.04
N GLN A 245 -10.28 20.72 21.08
CA GLN A 245 -9.72 20.17 22.32
C GLN A 245 -9.50 21.21 23.42
N ASP A 246 -9.25 22.47 23.06
CA ASP A 246 -9.07 23.54 24.05
C ASP A 246 -10.42 24.00 24.59
N ALA A 247 -11.45 24.10 23.73
CA ALA A 247 -12.83 24.36 24.15
C ALA A 247 -13.38 23.27 25.08
N LEU A 248 -12.96 22.01 24.92
CA LEU A 248 -13.35 20.92 25.84
C LEU A 248 -12.86 21.09 27.29
N ARG A 249 -12.03 22.10 27.59
CA ARG A 249 -11.69 22.46 28.97
C ARG A 249 -12.83 23.18 29.69
N GLU A 250 -13.76 23.78 28.95
CA GLU A 250 -14.97 24.35 29.53
C GLU A 250 -16.00 23.25 29.79
N GLU A 251 -16.52 23.20 31.02
CA GLU A 251 -17.45 22.18 31.50
C GLU A 251 -18.65 22.00 30.57
N LYS A 252 -19.27 23.10 30.13
CA LYS A 252 -20.44 23.08 29.23
C LYS A 252 -20.19 22.33 27.91
N TYR A 253 -18.99 22.45 27.33
CA TYR A 253 -18.65 21.79 26.07
C TYR A 253 -18.24 20.33 26.30
N ALA A 254 -17.58 20.03 27.42
CA ALA A 254 -17.29 18.66 27.83
C ALA A 254 -18.57 17.86 28.08
N GLU A 255 -19.57 18.46 28.75
CA GLU A 255 -20.88 17.87 28.98
C GLU A 255 -21.63 17.60 27.68
N LEU A 256 -21.58 18.54 26.72
CA LEU A 256 -22.19 18.35 25.42
C LEU A 256 -21.57 17.17 24.65
N VAL A 257 -20.25 17.04 24.67
CA VAL A 257 -19.58 15.88 24.07
C VAL A 257 -19.96 14.58 24.78
N ALA A 258 -20.03 14.60 26.12
CA ALA A 258 -20.46 13.46 26.91
C ALA A 258 -21.92 13.08 26.59
N ALA A 259 -22.80 14.04 26.32
CA ALA A 259 -24.18 13.80 25.91
C ALA A 259 -24.26 12.97 24.62
N ILE A 260 -23.46 13.36 23.63
CA ILE A 260 -23.39 12.67 22.32
C ILE A 260 -22.76 11.28 22.48
N SER A 261 -21.64 11.18 23.20
CA SER A 261 -20.95 9.90 23.41
C SER A 261 -21.74 8.89 24.26
N GLN A 262 -22.68 9.34 25.08
CA GLN A 262 -23.53 8.48 25.92
C GLN A 262 -24.92 8.22 25.30
N ALA A 263 -25.17 8.70 24.08
CA ALA A 263 -26.46 8.51 23.42
C ALA A 263 -26.77 7.03 23.24
N GLU A 264 -28.01 6.63 23.50
CA GLU A 264 -28.42 5.23 23.45
C GLU A 264 -28.75 4.83 22.01
N LYS A 265 -28.16 3.74 21.50
CA LYS A 265 -28.45 3.25 20.14
C LYS A 265 -29.89 2.72 20.06
N LYS A 266 -30.70 3.30 19.18
CA LYS A 266 -32.11 2.92 18.98
C LYS A 266 -32.36 2.09 17.73
N GLY A 267 -31.45 2.13 16.75
CA GLY A 267 -31.57 1.29 15.55
C GLY A 267 -30.90 1.88 14.33
N LYS A 268 -31.53 1.67 13.16
CA LYS A 268 -31.11 2.22 11.88
C LYS A 268 -32.20 3.15 11.33
N LYS A 269 -31.80 4.32 10.80
CA LYS A 269 -32.69 5.29 10.15
C LYS A 269 -31.96 5.95 8.99
N MET A 270 -32.70 6.34 7.95
CA MET A 270 -32.11 7.09 6.84
C MET A 270 -31.71 8.49 7.30
N PHE A 271 -30.55 8.96 6.84
CA PHE A 271 -30.12 10.33 7.08
C PHE A 271 -31.09 11.30 6.39
N PRO A 272 -31.63 12.30 7.12
CA PRO A 272 -32.73 13.12 6.60
C PRO A 272 -32.26 14.10 5.52
N GLN A 273 -33.07 14.23 4.47
CA GLN A 273 -32.85 15.21 3.39
C GLN A 273 -33.36 16.60 3.78
N GLU A 274 -34.55 16.67 4.39
CA GLU A 274 -35.07 17.90 4.98
C GLU A 274 -34.66 17.97 6.44
N LYS A 275 -33.89 19.00 6.79
CA LYS A 275 -33.31 19.16 8.13
C LYS A 275 -34.01 20.29 8.88
N ASN A 276 -34.35 20.04 10.14
CA ASN A 276 -34.85 21.04 11.08
C ASN A 276 -34.28 20.75 12.48
N GLY A 277 -33.05 21.21 12.71
CA GLY A 277 -32.32 20.90 13.92
C GLY A 277 -30.85 21.30 13.81
N PHE A 278 -29.97 20.44 14.30
CA PHE A 278 -28.53 20.67 14.29
C PHE A 278 -27.84 19.64 13.40
N GLU A 279 -26.83 20.08 12.67
CA GLU A 279 -25.90 19.21 11.97
C GLU A 279 -24.54 19.33 12.65
N LEU A 280 -24.04 18.19 13.12
CA LEU A 280 -22.82 18.08 13.91
C LEU A 280 -21.79 17.36 13.05
N LEU A 281 -20.66 18.01 12.79
CA LEU A 281 -19.50 17.37 12.21
C LEU A 281 -18.59 16.91 13.34
N VAL A 282 -18.65 15.63 13.70
CA VAL A 282 -18.00 15.10 14.91
C VAL A 282 -16.65 14.49 14.56
N ASP A 283 -15.61 14.86 15.30
CA ASP A 283 -14.24 14.37 15.11
C ASP A 283 -13.87 13.36 16.19
N PHE A 284 -13.28 12.26 15.75
CA PHE A 284 -12.87 11.13 16.56
C PHE A 284 -11.34 11.05 16.65
N LYS A 285 -10.85 10.62 17.81
CA LYS A 285 -9.45 10.30 18.03
C LYS A 285 -8.97 9.31 16.97
N GLY A 286 -7.86 9.64 16.32
CA GLY A 286 -7.33 8.87 15.18
C GLY A 286 -7.64 9.51 13.82
N GLY A 287 -8.43 10.58 13.76
CA GLY A 287 -8.68 11.33 12.52
C GLY A 287 -9.96 10.91 11.79
N GLY A 288 -10.86 10.20 12.48
CA GLY A 288 -12.19 9.90 12.00
C GLY A 288 -13.10 11.12 12.06
N GLN A 289 -13.99 11.27 11.09
CA GLN A 289 -14.94 12.37 11.04
C GLN A 289 -16.25 11.89 10.42
N ILE A 290 -17.38 12.20 11.05
CA ILE A 290 -18.70 11.83 10.50
C ILE A 290 -19.74 12.92 10.80
N PRO A 291 -20.63 13.23 9.84
CA PRO A 291 -21.76 14.08 10.11
C PRO A 291 -22.86 13.32 10.86
N ILE A 292 -23.48 14.04 11.78
CA ILE A 292 -24.57 13.58 12.62
C ILE A 292 -25.67 14.64 12.56
N TYR A 293 -26.88 14.23 12.23
CA TYR A 293 -28.05 15.09 12.35
C TYR A 293 -28.70 14.88 13.71
N LEU A 294 -29.11 15.96 14.36
CA LEU A 294 -29.82 15.93 15.64
C LEU A 294 -31.10 16.75 15.53
N GLU A 295 -32.23 16.07 15.73
CA GLU A 295 -33.54 16.70 15.68
C GLU A 295 -33.83 17.51 16.95
N LYS A 296 -34.24 18.78 16.79
CA LYS A 296 -34.38 19.73 17.90
C LYS A 296 -35.39 19.28 18.97
N ASN A 297 -36.51 18.68 18.55
CA ASN A 297 -37.65 18.45 19.44
C ASN A 297 -37.63 17.07 20.10
N THR A 298 -37.11 16.06 19.41
CA THR A 298 -37.14 14.67 19.87
C THR A 298 -35.84 14.26 20.53
N GLY A 299 -34.73 14.95 20.25
CA GLY A 299 -33.38 14.50 20.63
C GLY A 299 -32.91 13.27 19.85
N GLU A 300 -33.61 12.91 18.78
CA GLU A 300 -33.21 11.82 17.90
C GLU A 300 -31.99 12.23 17.09
N MET A 301 -30.97 11.38 17.14
CA MET A 301 -29.67 11.61 16.54
C MET A 301 -29.42 10.57 15.45
N ILE A 302 -29.23 11.00 14.21
CA ILE A 302 -29.04 10.13 13.05
C ILE A 302 -27.64 10.36 12.51
N VAL A 303 -26.81 9.34 12.60
CA VAL A 303 -25.44 9.32 12.06
C VAL A 303 -25.51 9.00 10.56
N HIS A 304 -24.61 9.56 9.76
CA HIS A 304 -24.61 9.39 8.31
C HIS A 304 -24.42 7.93 7.83
N ASN A 305 -23.84 7.06 8.66
CA ASN A 305 -23.78 5.62 8.41
C ASN A 305 -25.15 4.91 8.62
N GLY A 306 -26.21 5.68 8.88
CA GLY A 306 -27.58 5.24 9.11
C GLY A 306 -27.87 4.77 10.54
N ASP A 307 -26.92 4.83 11.48
CA ASP A 307 -27.22 4.53 12.88
C ASP A 307 -28.06 5.63 13.52
N ALA A 308 -29.08 5.23 14.26
CA ALA A 308 -29.93 6.12 15.04
C ALA A 308 -29.69 5.95 16.54
N TYR A 309 -29.58 7.06 17.23
CA TYR A 309 -29.36 7.17 18.67
C TYR A 309 -30.37 8.14 19.28
N GLN A 310 -30.52 8.08 20.60
CA GLN A 310 -31.35 8.99 21.36
C GLN A 310 -30.50 9.76 22.38
N VAL A 311 -30.52 11.08 22.29
CA VAL A 311 -29.98 11.97 23.32
C VAL A 311 -31.08 12.21 24.35
N SER A 312 -30.73 12.19 25.64
CA SER A 312 -31.68 12.45 26.72
C SER A 312 -32.21 13.89 26.66
N PRO A 313 -33.52 14.13 26.91
CA PRO A 313 -34.13 15.46 26.83
C PRO A 313 -33.39 16.53 27.65
N ASP A 314 -32.97 16.19 28.88
CA ASP A 314 -32.25 17.10 29.78
C ASP A 314 -30.93 17.60 29.20
N LYS A 315 -30.32 16.83 28.28
CA LYS A 315 -29.06 17.20 27.62
C LYS A 315 -29.28 17.97 26.31
N MET A 316 -30.51 18.05 25.82
CA MET A 316 -30.86 18.86 24.65
C MET A 316 -30.88 20.36 24.99
N GLU A 317 -31.10 20.72 26.25
CA GLU A 317 -31.04 22.12 26.71
C GLU A 317 -29.65 22.73 26.46
N LEU A 318 -28.57 21.96 26.65
CA LEU A 318 -27.19 22.37 26.38
C LEU A 318 -26.96 22.85 24.94
N LEU A 319 -27.70 22.30 23.97
CA LEU A 319 -27.62 22.68 22.56
C LEU A 319 -28.47 23.90 22.21
N ASN A 320 -29.61 24.05 22.87
CA ASN A 320 -30.47 25.20 22.70
C ASN A 320 -29.86 26.47 23.32
N ASP A 321 -29.01 26.32 24.36
CA ASP A 321 -28.30 27.43 24.99
C ASP A 321 -27.07 27.92 24.21
N LEU A 322 -26.70 27.25 23.11
CA LEU A 322 -25.62 27.72 22.23
C LEU A 322 -26.03 29.02 21.52
N PRO A 323 -25.10 29.97 21.32
CA PRO A 323 -25.39 31.20 20.60
C PRO A 323 -25.90 30.90 19.18
N GLY A 324 -27.13 31.31 18.87
CA GLY A 324 -27.83 31.02 17.61
C GLY A 324 -28.79 29.82 17.64
N GLY A 325 -28.80 29.04 18.74
CA GLY A 325 -29.87 28.12 19.09
C GLY A 325 -31.09 28.91 19.56
N GLY A 326 -32.00 29.28 18.65
CA GLY A 326 -33.16 30.08 19.04
C GLY A 326 -33.99 29.41 20.14
N LYS A 327 -34.36 30.18 21.17
CA LYS A 327 -35.47 29.86 22.10
C LYS A 327 -36.75 29.62 21.33
#